data_AF-A0A820F288-F1
#
_entry.id   AF-A0A820F288-F1
#
_cell.length_a   1.000
_cell.length_b   1.000
_cell.length_c   1.000
_cell.angle_alpha   90.00
_cell.angle_beta   90.00
_cell.angle_gamma   90.00
#
_symmetry.space_group_name_H-M   'P 1'
#
loop_
_entity.id
_entity.type
_entity.pdbx_description
1 polymer ?
#
loop_
_entity_poly.entity_id
_entity_poly.type
_entity_poly.pdbx_seq_one_letter_code
_entity_poly.pdbx_strand_id
1 'polypeptide(L)'
;LKVQISPTKINDFQDECRTLIPQLADSNYKDLQFSIDNTEFVQNRVIAELSKCSLKLKSAEFIEFGSFRSGYRLQWWNLLSILELDSLSMDEESVVILITHALLQYGPVTKDRQSLICSWCPESHQQLLEDHFVDELITRLDHHLKDCECNWQNELILVIITVIVMRIFTICNSTRKYQMTNLVLKCRKIGEKWIELILKTIQNPSSSDDDKMNALRDKIVIIGTTNLLTYSIYTDSSNTLVLSNQDVISLLTIATTIHDNSVLNKKTVHMSVFMRNLMRYSERVLLSIHPIISKLLQENSYESLNEFCYIHWAVVRTKGMMNGKWKKRNKGIYDGWYDGEYESNKISIDCLRGRFFVNKMTIGFLPDRITSDELYRRVFGQHIFEVQAAESEDSYITKHGYHDDGK
;
A
#
# COMPACT_ATOMS: atom_id res chain seq x y z
N LEU A 1 -35.59 -2.75 14.04
CA LEU A 1 -35.31 -2.58 12.59
C LEU A 1 -35.09 -3.96 11.97
N LYS A 2 -36.09 -4.51 11.27
CA LYS A 2 -35.91 -5.72 10.45
C LYS A 2 -35.38 -5.25 9.10
N VAL A 3 -34.10 -5.51 8.82
CA VAL A 3 -33.51 -5.27 7.50
C VAL A 3 -33.98 -6.41 6.60
N GLN A 4 -34.97 -6.13 5.74
CA GLN A 4 -35.27 -6.99 4.59
C GLN A 4 -34.23 -6.66 3.51
N ILE A 5 -33.27 -7.56 3.34
CA ILE A 5 -32.36 -7.52 2.20
C ILE A 5 -33.19 -8.01 1.00
N SER A 6 -33.55 -7.12 0.08
CA SER A 6 -34.13 -7.51 -1.20
C SER A 6 -33.21 -8.54 -1.86
N PRO A 7 -33.75 -9.61 -2.47
CA PRO A 7 -32.92 -10.60 -3.14
C PRO A 7 -32.28 -9.93 -4.37
N THR A 8 -31.05 -9.46 -4.21
CA THR A 8 -30.20 -9.11 -5.34
C THR A 8 -30.05 -10.38 -6.16
N LYS A 9 -30.40 -10.33 -7.45
CA LYS A 9 -30.06 -11.40 -8.40
C LYS A 9 -28.59 -11.71 -8.20
N ILE A 10 -28.27 -12.99 -7.99
CA ILE A 10 -26.89 -13.46 -7.95
C ILE A 10 -26.30 -13.10 -9.32
N ASN A 11 -25.36 -12.17 -9.34
CA ASN A 11 -24.60 -11.87 -10.55
C ASN A 11 -23.88 -13.15 -10.97
N ASP A 12 -23.79 -13.39 -12.27
CA ASP A 12 -22.96 -14.48 -12.76
C ASP A 12 -21.51 -14.24 -12.34
N PHE A 13 -20.75 -15.30 -12.06
CA PHE A 13 -19.36 -15.21 -11.61
C PHE A 13 -18.50 -14.37 -12.57
N GLN A 14 -18.80 -14.44 -13.87
CA GLN A 14 -18.14 -13.63 -14.89
C GLN A 14 -18.41 -12.12 -14.74
N ASP A 15 -19.62 -11.73 -14.36
CA ASP A 15 -19.99 -10.33 -14.16
C ASP A 15 -19.40 -9.78 -12.85
N GLU A 16 -19.28 -10.63 -11.83
CA GLU A 16 -18.56 -10.30 -10.59
C GLU A 16 -17.06 -10.10 -10.85
N CYS A 17 -16.43 -11.00 -11.62
CA CYS A 17 -15.03 -10.83 -12.05
C CYS A 17 -14.83 -9.54 -12.86
N ARG A 18 -15.70 -9.23 -13.82
CA ARG A 18 -15.63 -7.98 -14.61
C ARG A 18 -15.74 -6.73 -13.74
N THR A 19 -16.58 -6.76 -12.71
CA THR A 19 -16.74 -5.64 -11.77
C THR A 19 -15.48 -5.39 -10.94
N LEU A 20 -14.67 -6.44 -10.73
CA LEU A 20 -13.42 -6.38 -9.98
C LEU A 20 -12.17 -6.17 -10.85
N ILE A 21 -12.28 -6.35 -12.17
CA ILE A 21 -11.22 -6.05 -13.13
C ILE A 21 -11.14 -4.53 -13.33
N PRO A 22 -10.00 -3.89 -13.02
CA PRO A 22 -9.75 -2.50 -13.36
C PRO A 22 -10.00 -2.24 -14.84
N GLN A 23 -10.82 -1.22 -15.10
CA GLN A 23 -11.10 -0.73 -16.46
C GLN A 23 -10.16 0.43 -16.76
N LEU A 24 -9.70 0.52 -18.00
CA LEU A 24 -8.90 1.64 -18.49
C LEU A 24 -9.79 2.89 -18.57
N ALA A 25 -9.64 3.77 -17.58
CA ALA A 25 -10.42 4.99 -17.47
C ALA A 25 -9.89 6.10 -18.39
N ASP A 26 -8.58 6.10 -18.68
CA ASP A 26 -8.00 7.06 -19.62
C ASP A 26 -8.47 6.79 -21.05
N SER A 27 -9.06 7.83 -21.64
CA SER A 27 -9.42 7.89 -23.06
C SER A 27 -8.31 7.48 -24.03
N ASN A 28 -7.03 7.69 -23.70
CA ASN A 28 -5.92 7.35 -24.59
C ASN A 28 -5.71 5.83 -24.69
N TYR A 29 -6.07 5.09 -23.65
CA TYR A 29 -5.87 3.64 -23.52
C TYR A 29 -7.18 2.85 -23.63
N LYS A 30 -8.33 3.51 -23.61
CA LYS A 30 -9.64 2.88 -23.56
C LYS A 30 -9.88 1.85 -24.67
N ASP A 31 -9.44 2.12 -25.89
CA ASP A 31 -9.57 1.20 -27.02
C ASP A 31 -8.67 -0.04 -26.92
N LEU A 32 -7.73 -0.05 -25.98
CA LEU A 32 -6.81 -1.15 -25.69
C LEU A 32 -7.29 -2.04 -24.53
N GLN A 33 -8.52 -1.87 -24.02
CA GLN A 33 -9.05 -2.68 -22.91
C GLN A 33 -8.93 -4.20 -23.15
N PHE A 34 -9.01 -4.64 -24.41
CA PHE A 34 -8.84 -6.05 -24.77
C PHE A 34 -7.48 -6.64 -24.33
N SER A 35 -6.42 -5.82 -24.22
CA SER A 35 -5.10 -6.26 -23.76
C SER A 35 -5.06 -6.53 -22.25
N ILE A 36 -6.01 -5.99 -21.49
CA ILE A 36 -6.22 -6.28 -20.07
C ILE A 36 -7.09 -7.54 -19.92
N ASP A 37 -8.09 -7.70 -20.79
CA ASP A 37 -9.10 -8.74 -20.64
C ASP A 37 -8.60 -10.14 -20.99
N ASN A 38 -7.67 -10.28 -21.94
CA ASN A 38 -7.14 -11.57 -22.36
C ASN A 38 -5.69 -11.47 -22.89
N THR A 39 -5.14 -12.60 -23.32
CA THR A 39 -3.80 -12.71 -23.93
C THR A 39 -3.83 -13.41 -25.29
N GLU A 40 -5.03 -13.73 -25.79
CA GLU A 40 -5.26 -14.56 -26.97
C GLU A 40 -5.36 -13.68 -28.22
N PHE A 41 -4.33 -12.88 -28.43
CA PHE A 41 -4.19 -12.03 -29.61
C PHE A 41 -2.73 -11.94 -30.01
N VAL A 42 -2.51 -11.48 -31.23
CA VAL A 42 -1.18 -11.28 -31.81
C VAL A 42 -0.92 -9.79 -32.02
N GLN A 43 0.33 -9.37 -31.93
CA GLN A 43 0.77 -7.99 -32.16
C GLN A 43 0.24 -7.38 -33.48
N ASN A 44 0.12 -8.19 -34.55
CA ASN A 44 -0.43 -7.71 -35.83
C ASN A 44 -1.85 -7.14 -35.71
N ARG A 45 -2.66 -7.65 -34.77
CA ARG A 45 -3.98 -7.08 -34.47
C ARG A 45 -3.85 -5.65 -33.95
N VAL A 46 -2.94 -5.42 -33.00
CA VAL A 46 -2.71 -4.11 -32.40
C VAL A 46 -2.28 -3.10 -33.47
N ILE A 47 -1.37 -3.51 -34.35
CA ILE A 47 -0.90 -2.69 -35.48
C ILE A 47 -2.07 -2.36 -36.43
N ALA A 48 -2.94 -3.32 -36.74
CA ALA A 48 -4.12 -3.08 -37.57
C ALA A 48 -5.12 -2.10 -36.92
N GLU A 49 -5.12 -1.99 -35.59
CA GLU A 49 -5.97 -1.08 -34.81
C GLU A 49 -5.32 0.30 -34.56
N LEU A 50 -4.14 0.61 -35.14
CA LEU A 50 -3.47 1.91 -35.01
C LEU A 50 -4.35 3.10 -35.42
N SER A 51 -5.33 2.89 -36.30
CA SER A 51 -6.31 3.92 -36.67
C SER A 51 -7.18 4.40 -35.51
N LYS A 52 -7.26 3.61 -34.43
CA LYS A 52 -7.94 3.95 -33.17
C LYS A 52 -7.03 4.67 -32.16
N CYS A 53 -5.73 4.81 -32.46
CA CYS A 53 -4.80 5.49 -31.57
C CYS A 53 -5.23 6.95 -31.35
N SER A 54 -5.35 7.34 -30.08
CA SER A 54 -5.59 8.74 -29.70
C SER A 54 -4.49 9.64 -30.25
N LEU A 55 -4.85 10.87 -30.65
CA LEU A 55 -3.89 11.87 -31.12
C LEU A 55 -2.89 12.31 -30.03
N LYS A 56 -3.20 12.06 -28.75
CA LYS A 56 -2.31 12.37 -27.62
C LYS A 56 -1.28 11.27 -27.36
N LEU A 57 -1.54 10.05 -27.82
CA LEU A 57 -0.69 8.90 -27.58
C LEU A 57 0.24 8.70 -28.77
N LYS A 58 1.52 8.42 -28.51
CA LYS A 58 2.46 8.09 -29.58
C LYS A 58 2.09 6.72 -30.15
N SER A 59 2.21 6.56 -31.47
CA SER A 59 1.92 5.27 -32.12
C SER A 59 2.79 4.13 -31.58
N ALA A 60 4.05 4.41 -31.23
CA ALA A 60 4.92 3.42 -30.58
C ALA A 60 4.39 2.98 -29.21
N GLU A 61 3.93 3.92 -28.39
CA GLU A 61 3.35 3.67 -27.06
C GLU A 61 2.03 2.87 -27.16
N PHE A 62 1.19 3.20 -28.14
CA PHE A 62 -0.03 2.43 -28.44
C PHE A 62 0.28 0.97 -28.78
N ILE A 63 1.28 0.75 -29.66
CA ILE A 63 1.71 -0.61 -30.04
C ILE A 63 2.29 -1.34 -28.84
N GLU A 64 3.18 -0.71 -28.09
CA GLU A 64 3.83 -1.31 -26.93
C GLU A 64 2.81 -1.72 -25.87
N PHE A 65 1.92 -0.80 -25.47
CA PHE A 65 0.84 -1.08 -24.51
C PHE A 65 -0.08 -2.19 -25.01
N GLY A 66 -0.56 -2.08 -26.24
CA GLY A 66 -1.50 -3.03 -26.81
C GLY A 66 -0.89 -4.42 -27.01
N SER A 67 0.41 -4.49 -27.28
CA SER A 67 1.12 -5.74 -27.56
C SER A 67 1.76 -6.38 -26.33
N PHE A 68 1.85 -5.66 -25.21
CA PHE A 68 2.52 -6.12 -23.99
C PHE A 68 2.07 -7.51 -23.52
N ARG A 69 0.77 -7.82 -23.69
CA ARG A 69 0.17 -9.11 -23.30
C ARG A 69 -0.19 -10.02 -24.48
N SER A 70 0.36 -9.75 -25.67
CA SER A 70 0.25 -10.60 -26.85
C SER A 70 0.99 -11.92 -26.63
N GLY A 71 0.31 -12.91 -26.09
CA GLY A 71 0.90 -14.19 -25.67
C GLY A 71 1.41 -14.15 -24.22
N TYR A 72 0.94 -15.10 -23.41
CA TYR A 72 1.21 -15.13 -21.97
C TYR A 72 2.68 -15.43 -21.60
N ARG A 73 3.47 -16.05 -22.49
CA ARG A 73 4.88 -16.38 -22.24
C ARG A 73 5.85 -15.21 -22.43
N LEU A 74 5.43 -14.15 -23.14
CA LEU A 74 6.30 -13.03 -23.50
C LEU A 74 6.24 -11.87 -22.51
N GLN A 75 5.32 -11.90 -21.55
CA GLN A 75 5.03 -10.77 -20.66
C GLN A 75 6.23 -10.31 -19.83
N TRP A 76 7.08 -11.24 -19.36
CA TRP A 76 8.30 -10.88 -18.63
C TRP A 76 9.37 -10.25 -19.52
N TRP A 77 9.52 -10.76 -20.75
CA TRP A 77 10.44 -10.17 -21.73
C TRP A 77 10.00 -8.77 -22.12
N ASN A 78 8.70 -8.57 -22.33
CA ASN A 78 8.14 -7.25 -22.60
C ASN A 78 8.32 -6.32 -21.40
N LEU A 79 8.16 -6.80 -20.17
CA LEU A 79 8.42 -6.00 -18.97
C LEU A 79 9.88 -5.56 -18.90
N LEU A 80 10.81 -6.49 -19.15
CA LEU A 80 12.23 -6.16 -19.16
C LEU A 80 12.55 -5.12 -20.25
N SER A 81 11.94 -5.23 -21.42
CA SER A 81 12.06 -4.24 -22.49
C SER A 81 11.53 -2.86 -22.09
N ILE A 82 10.39 -2.79 -21.39
CA ILE A 82 9.85 -1.52 -20.87
C ILE A 82 10.80 -0.89 -19.85
N LEU A 83 11.30 -1.69 -18.91
CA LEU A 83 12.26 -1.23 -17.90
C LEU A 83 13.57 -0.74 -18.52
N GLU A 84 13.92 -1.26 -19.70
CA GLU A 84 15.16 -0.89 -20.39
C GLU A 84 15.04 0.33 -21.29
N LEU A 85 13.93 0.43 -22.00
CA LEU A 85 13.74 1.45 -23.03
C LEU A 85 12.92 2.65 -22.53
N ASP A 86 12.35 2.56 -21.33
CA ASP A 86 11.36 3.50 -20.81
C ASP A 86 10.22 3.75 -21.82
N SER A 87 9.78 2.67 -22.48
CA SER A 87 8.85 2.72 -23.61
C SER A 87 7.40 3.02 -23.20
N LEU A 88 7.03 2.73 -21.94
CA LEU A 88 5.74 3.08 -21.33
C LEU A 88 5.96 3.84 -20.02
N SER A 89 5.15 4.87 -19.79
CA SER A 89 5.25 5.69 -18.59
C SER A 89 4.72 4.96 -17.35
N MET A 90 5.61 4.67 -16.39
CA MET A 90 5.28 3.97 -15.15
C MET A 90 4.52 4.82 -14.12
N ASP A 91 4.33 6.10 -14.39
CA ASP A 91 3.50 7.03 -13.61
C ASP A 91 2.03 7.09 -14.07
N GLU A 92 1.64 6.31 -15.09
CA GLU A 92 0.28 6.23 -15.59
C GLU A 92 -0.47 5.01 -15.03
N GLU A 93 -1.64 5.22 -14.42
CA GLU A 93 -2.42 4.13 -13.80
C GLU A 93 -2.78 3.02 -14.81
N SER A 94 -3.06 3.38 -16.07
CA SER A 94 -3.34 2.43 -17.15
C SER A 94 -2.18 1.44 -17.35
N VAL A 95 -0.93 1.93 -17.29
CA VAL A 95 0.29 1.12 -17.43
C VAL A 95 0.50 0.25 -16.18
N VAL A 96 0.25 0.80 -14.99
CA VAL A 96 0.31 0.02 -13.74
C VAL A 96 -0.71 -1.13 -13.75
N ILE A 97 -1.94 -0.89 -14.24
CA ILE A 97 -2.97 -1.92 -14.42
C ILE A 97 -2.47 -3.00 -15.39
N LEU A 98 -1.96 -2.60 -16.56
CA LEU A 98 -1.44 -3.52 -17.58
C LEU A 98 -0.36 -4.46 -17.02
N ILE A 99 0.65 -3.88 -16.37
CA ILE A 99 1.77 -4.64 -15.81
C ILE A 99 1.27 -5.51 -14.65
N THR A 100 0.49 -4.98 -13.72
CA THR A 100 -0.05 -5.77 -12.59
C THR A 100 -0.87 -6.97 -13.10
N HIS A 101 -1.68 -6.79 -14.14
CA HIS A 101 -2.47 -7.88 -14.74
C HIS A 101 -1.59 -8.95 -15.37
N ALA A 102 -0.53 -8.57 -16.08
CA ALA A 102 0.43 -9.53 -16.61
C ALA A 102 1.10 -10.33 -15.49
N LEU A 103 1.55 -9.63 -14.45
CA LEU A 103 2.25 -10.24 -13.32
C LEU A 103 1.37 -11.20 -12.53
N LEU A 104 0.11 -10.86 -12.29
CA LEU A 104 -0.80 -11.67 -11.48
C LEU A 104 -1.54 -12.75 -12.28
N GLN A 105 -1.44 -12.74 -13.61
CA GLN A 105 -2.01 -13.78 -14.45
C GLN A 105 -1.29 -15.11 -14.22
N TYR A 106 -2.02 -16.10 -13.71
CA TYR A 106 -1.46 -17.42 -13.44
C TYR A 106 -0.97 -18.13 -14.72
N GLY A 107 -1.62 -17.94 -15.88
CA GLY A 107 -1.23 -18.62 -17.13
C GLY A 107 -1.63 -20.10 -17.16
N PRO A 108 -1.50 -20.78 -18.32
CA PRO A 108 -1.83 -22.20 -18.44
C PRO A 108 -0.80 -23.07 -17.69
N VAL A 109 -1.28 -24.19 -17.16
CA VAL A 109 -0.46 -25.27 -16.61
C VAL A 109 -0.53 -26.44 -17.59
N THR A 110 0.51 -26.61 -18.41
CA THR A 110 0.57 -27.74 -19.34
C THR A 110 0.58 -29.08 -18.61
N LYS A 111 -0.04 -30.09 -19.25
CA LYS A 111 0.06 -31.49 -18.83
C LYS A 111 1.42 -32.09 -19.17
N ASP A 112 2.09 -31.54 -20.19
CA ASP A 112 3.43 -31.92 -20.60
C ASP A 112 4.47 -31.28 -19.68
N ARG A 113 4.78 -31.98 -18.58
CA ARG A 113 5.74 -31.51 -17.58
C ARG A 113 7.20 -31.55 -18.06
N GLN A 114 7.50 -32.17 -19.21
CA GLN A 114 8.87 -32.34 -19.69
C GLN A 114 9.42 -31.09 -20.38
N SER A 115 8.54 -30.23 -20.90
CA SER A 115 8.93 -28.98 -21.58
C SER A 115 9.06 -27.77 -20.65
N LEU A 116 8.80 -27.92 -19.34
CA LEU A 116 8.90 -26.85 -18.34
C LEU A 116 10.19 -26.94 -17.53
N ILE A 117 10.73 -25.79 -17.14
CA ILE A 117 11.85 -25.70 -16.18
C ILE A 117 11.38 -26.23 -14.83
N CYS A 118 10.16 -25.88 -14.40
CA CYS A 118 9.58 -26.45 -13.20
C CYS A 118 8.06 -26.64 -13.27
N SER A 119 7.59 -27.83 -12.88
CA SER A 119 6.20 -28.26 -13.04
C SER A 119 5.18 -27.61 -12.11
N TRP A 120 5.61 -27.00 -11.00
CA TRP A 120 4.71 -26.25 -10.11
C TRP A 120 4.53 -24.79 -10.57
N CYS A 121 5.49 -24.26 -11.34
CA CYS A 121 5.47 -22.90 -11.83
C CYS A 121 4.63 -22.85 -13.11
N PRO A 122 3.70 -21.90 -13.28
CA PRO A 122 2.96 -21.78 -14.51
C PRO A 122 3.81 -21.29 -15.70
N GLU A 123 3.32 -21.52 -16.92
CA GLU A 123 4.08 -21.17 -18.14
C GLU A 123 4.37 -19.67 -18.29
N SER A 124 3.47 -18.80 -17.82
CA SER A 124 3.66 -17.34 -17.85
C SER A 124 4.78 -16.86 -16.92
N HIS A 125 5.29 -17.73 -16.03
CA HIS A 125 6.27 -17.36 -15.01
C HIS A 125 7.56 -18.19 -15.07
N GLN A 126 7.70 -19.10 -16.03
CA GLN A 126 8.89 -19.96 -16.15
C GLN A 126 10.18 -19.16 -16.24
N GLN A 127 10.16 -18.01 -16.91
CA GLN A 127 11.33 -17.14 -17.09
C GLN A 127 11.94 -16.67 -15.75
N LEU A 128 11.14 -16.59 -14.68
CA LEU A 128 11.63 -16.22 -13.34
C LEU A 128 12.45 -17.33 -12.65
N LEU A 129 12.53 -18.51 -13.25
CA LEU A 129 13.35 -19.62 -12.76
C LEU A 129 14.78 -19.57 -13.31
N GLU A 130 15.08 -18.65 -14.22
CA GLU A 130 16.40 -18.46 -14.81
C GLU A 130 17.16 -17.34 -14.09
N ASP A 131 18.23 -17.71 -13.37
CA ASP A 131 19.01 -16.76 -12.55
C ASP A 131 19.51 -15.55 -13.33
N HIS A 132 20.01 -15.75 -14.57
CA HIS A 132 20.49 -14.66 -15.42
C HIS A 132 19.38 -13.65 -15.74
N PHE A 133 18.18 -14.12 -16.02
CA PHE A 133 17.05 -13.25 -16.31
C PHE A 133 16.61 -12.46 -15.07
N VAL A 134 16.59 -13.13 -13.91
CA VAL A 134 16.27 -12.49 -12.63
C VAL A 134 17.33 -11.45 -12.25
N ASP A 135 18.61 -11.72 -12.51
CA ASP A 135 19.71 -10.76 -12.28
C ASP A 135 19.54 -9.48 -13.10
N GLU A 136 19.14 -9.62 -14.37
CA GLU A 136 18.86 -8.48 -15.24
C GLU A 136 17.67 -7.65 -14.70
N LEU A 137 16.57 -8.31 -14.31
CA LEU A 137 15.42 -7.63 -13.70
C LEU A 137 15.80 -6.89 -12.42
N ILE A 138 16.56 -7.54 -11.51
CA ILE A 138 17.03 -6.90 -10.28
C ILE A 138 17.82 -5.64 -10.59
N THR A 139 18.71 -5.71 -11.58
CA THR A 139 19.56 -4.58 -11.98
C THR A 139 18.72 -3.40 -12.47
N ARG A 140 17.76 -3.64 -13.37
CA ARG A 140 16.90 -2.56 -13.91
C ARG A 140 15.94 -2.01 -12.85
N LEU A 141 15.36 -2.86 -12.01
CA LEU A 141 14.49 -2.41 -10.91
C LEU A 141 15.27 -1.59 -9.88
N ASP A 142 16.50 -1.98 -9.54
CA ASP A 142 17.35 -1.22 -8.60
C ASP A 142 17.72 0.15 -9.17
N HIS A 143 18.00 0.24 -10.47
CA HIS A 143 18.24 1.49 -11.20
C HIS A 143 17.01 2.41 -11.11
N HIS A 144 15.84 1.93 -11.51
CA HIS A 144 14.58 2.67 -11.42
C HIS A 144 14.25 3.16 -10.01
N LEU A 145 14.53 2.36 -8.98
CA LEU A 145 14.38 2.79 -7.58
C LEU A 145 15.34 3.90 -7.18
N LYS A 146 16.57 3.91 -7.70
CA LYS A 146 17.54 4.99 -7.42
C LYS A 146 17.08 6.28 -8.06
N ASP A 147 16.62 6.21 -9.31
CA ASP A 147 16.17 7.37 -10.07
C ASP A 147 14.92 8.00 -9.44
N CYS A 148 14.00 7.17 -8.95
CA CYS A 148 12.78 7.68 -8.34
C CYS A 148 12.97 8.11 -6.87
N GLU A 149 14.04 7.72 -6.16
CA GLU A 149 14.17 7.88 -4.69
C GLU A 149 13.84 9.30 -4.18
N CYS A 150 14.19 10.34 -4.93
CA CYS A 150 13.96 11.74 -4.57
C CYS A 150 12.67 12.33 -5.15
N ASN A 151 11.95 11.58 -6.00
CA ASN A 151 10.75 12.03 -6.71
C ASN A 151 9.48 11.39 -6.12
N TRP A 152 9.07 11.87 -4.95
CA TRP A 152 7.83 11.42 -4.29
C TRP A 152 6.54 11.85 -5.00
N GLN A 153 6.62 12.66 -6.07
CA GLN A 153 5.45 13.11 -6.83
C GLN A 153 4.79 11.99 -7.64
N ASN A 154 5.56 10.95 -7.98
CA ASN A 154 5.13 9.85 -8.84
C ASN A 154 5.02 8.54 -8.03
N GLU A 155 4.04 8.47 -7.13
CA GLU A 155 3.77 7.33 -6.24
C GLU A 155 3.56 6.01 -7.00
N LEU A 156 3.01 6.08 -8.21
CA LEU A 156 2.71 4.92 -9.04
C LEU A 156 3.98 4.16 -9.48
N ILE A 157 5.12 4.84 -9.59
CA ILE A 157 6.41 4.19 -9.88
C ILE A 157 6.83 3.28 -8.71
N LEU A 158 6.67 3.73 -7.47
CA LEU A 158 6.96 2.88 -6.31
C LEU A 158 5.97 1.72 -6.21
N VAL A 159 4.68 1.96 -6.53
CA VAL A 159 3.63 0.92 -6.58
C VAL A 159 4.03 -0.18 -7.55
N ILE A 160 4.31 0.17 -8.81
CA ILE A 160 4.56 -0.82 -9.86
C ILE A 160 5.84 -1.61 -9.60
N ILE A 161 6.92 -0.92 -9.18
CA ILE A 161 8.17 -1.59 -8.82
C ILE A 161 7.95 -2.55 -7.66
N THR A 162 7.25 -2.12 -6.60
CA THR A 162 6.98 -2.98 -5.45
C THR A 162 6.16 -4.21 -5.87
N VAL A 163 5.14 -4.05 -6.72
CA VAL A 163 4.36 -5.17 -7.24
C VAL A 163 5.22 -6.14 -8.05
N ILE A 164 6.10 -5.65 -8.93
CA ILE A 164 7.06 -6.46 -9.70
C ILE A 164 7.97 -7.23 -8.75
N VAL A 165 8.63 -6.53 -7.83
CA VAL A 165 9.59 -7.10 -6.88
C VAL A 165 8.92 -8.16 -6.01
N MET A 166 7.72 -7.89 -5.48
CA MET A 166 6.98 -8.86 -4.67
C MET A 166 6.54 -10.08 -5.48
N ARG A 167 6.19 -9.91 -6.75
CA ARG A 167 5.84 -11.04 -7.62
C ARG A 167 7.05 -11.92 -7.91
N ILE A 168 8.19 -11.31 -8.25
CA ILE A 168 9.45 -12.03 -8.43
C ILE A 168 9.78 -12.75 -7.13
N PHE A 169 9.75 -12.09 -5.97
CA PHE A 169 10.05 -12.72 -4.67
C PHE A 169 9.20 -13.96 -4.39
N THR A 170 7.91 -13.93 -4.73
CA THR A 170 6.96 -15.04 -4.47
C THR A 170 7.24 -16.28 -5.33
N ILE A 171 7.72 -16.08 -6.56
CA ILE A 171 7.94 -17.17 -7.54
C ILE A 171 9.41 -17.60 -7.58
N CYS A 172 10.32 -16.66 -7.33
CA CYS A 172 11.75 -16.86 -7.35
C CYS A 172 12.15 -17.83 -6.25
N ASN A 173 12.42 -19.06 -6.64
CA ASN A 173 13.06 -20.08 -5.81
C ASN A 173 14.54 -20.24 -6.23
N SER A 174 15.20 -19.11 -6.47
CA SER A 174 16.56 -19.09 -6.99
C SER A 174 17.59 -18.73 -5.93
N THR A 175 18.87 -18.81 -6.31
CA THR A 175 19.99 -18.34 -5.49
C THR A 175 19.92 -16.84 -5.18
N ARG A 176 19.02 -16.10 -5.83
CA ARG A 176 18.88 -14.63 -5.76
C ARG A 176 17.92 -14.13 -4.69
N LYS A 177 17.41 -15.02 -3.84
CA LYS A 177 16.46 -14.66 -2.78
C LYS A 177 16.99 -13.55 -1.86
N TYR A 178 18.29 -13.55 -1.56
CA TYR A 178 18.91 -12.48 -0.77
C TYR A 178 18.88 -11.12 -1.48
N GLN A 179 19.28 -11.05 -2.75
CA GLN A 179 19.19 -9.82 -3.55
C GLN A 179 17.74 -9.31 -3.64
N MET A 180 16.79 -10.22 -3.85
CA MET A 180 15.36 -9.88 -3.89
C MET A 180 14.87 -9.33 -2.55
N THR A 181 15.24 -9.95 -1.43
CA THR A 181 14.92 -9.43 -0.08
C THR A 181 15.47 -8.02 0.10
N ASN A 182 16.72 -7.75 -0.30
CA ASN A 182 17.29 -6.41 -0.22
C ASN A 182 16.51 -5.39 -1.05
N LEU A 183 16.06 -5.78 -2.25
CA LEU A 183 15.27 -4.92 -3.13
C LEU A 183 13.89 -4.61 -2.52
N VAL A 184 13.24 -5.60 -1.89
CA VAL A 184 11.98 -5.39 -1.15
C VAL A 184 12.19 -4.40 0.01
N LEU A 185 13.25 -4.59 0.80
CA LEU A 185 13.57 -3.69 1.92
C LEU A 185 13.91 -2.28 1.44
N LYS A 186 14.52 -2.14 0.27
CA LYS A 186 14.77 -0.83 -0.35
C LYS A 186 13.46 -0.13 -0.73
N CYS A 187 12.51 -0.84 -1.34
CA CYS A 187 11.17 -0.30 -1.64
C CYS A 187 10.50 0.24 -0.36
N ARG A 188 10.53 -0.57 0.71
CA ARG A 188 9.97 -0.19 2.02
C ARG A 188 10.58 1.10 2.56
N LYS A 189 11.91 1.20 2.58
CA LYS A 189 12.63 2.39 3.07
C LYS A 189 12.30 3.64 2.27
N ILE A 190 12.21 3.53 0.94
CA ILE A 190 11.83 4.65 0.06
C ILE A 190 10.42 5.12 0.40
N GLY A 191 9.46 4.22 0.50
CA GLY A 191 8.09 4.60 0.84
C GLY A 191 7.96 5.20 2.25
N GLU A 192 8.66 4.66 3.25
CA GLU A 192 8.71 5.25 4.60
C GLU A 192 9.23 6.69 4.57
N LYS A 193 10.35 6.93 3.86
CA LYS A 193 10.92 8.26 3.66
C LYS A 193 9.95 9.21 2.95
N TRP A 194 9.24 8.74 1.93
CA TRP A 194 8.26 9.57 1.22
C TRP A 194 7.07 9.95 2.11
N ILE A 195 6.54 9.02 2.90
CA ILE A 195 5.48 9.31 3.86
C ILE A 195 5.93 10.39 4.84
N GLU A 196 7.15 10.28 5.39
CA GLU A 196 7.72 11.29 6.29
C GLU A 196 7.81 12.67 5.63
N LEU A 197 8.31 12.75 4.39
CA LEU A 197 8.42 14.00 3.63
C LEU A 197 7.05 14.63 3.35
N ILE A 198 6.06 13.83 2.97
CA ILE A 198 4.71 14.32 2.67
C ILE A 198 4.02 14.81 3.96
N LEU A 199 4.16 14.09 5.07
CA LEU A 199 3.62 14.53 6.37
C LEU A 199 4.22 15.88 6.80
N LYS A 200 5.54 16.06 6.69
CA LYS A 200 6.19 17.36 6.94
C LYS A 200 5.68 18.46 6.01
N THR A 201 5.34 18.12 4.77
CA THR A 201 4.79 19.07 3.80
C THR A 201 3.37 19.50 4.18
N ILE A 202 2.53 18.57 4.63
CA ILE A 202 1.16 18.84 5.12
C ILE A 202 1.19 19.72 6.37
N GLN A 203 2.20 19.54 7.23
CA GLN A 203 2.36 20.30 8.46
C GLN A 203 2.83 21.75 8.24
N ASN A 204 3.36 22.08 7.06
CA ASN A 204 3.81 23.43 6.75
C ASN A 204 2.62 24.33 6.32
N PRO A 205 2.29 25.38 7.09
CA PRO A 205 1.05 26.17 6.95
C PRO A 205 1.02 27.12 5.74
N SER A 206 2.05 27.12 4.90
CA SER A 206 2.14 27.97 3.70
C SER A 206 1.18 27.56 2.57
N SER A 207 0.37 26.51 2.75
CA SER A 207 -0.60 26.03 1.76
C SER A 207 -2.03 26.05 2.31
N SER A 208 -2.78 27.09 1.99
CA SER A 208 -4.21 27.25 2.33
C SER A 208 -5.16 26.49 1.39
N ASP A 209 -4.66 25.45 0.69
CA ASP A 209 -5.39 24.74 -0.35
C ASP A 209 -5.77 23.32 0.11
N ASP A 210 -7.00 23.19 0.59
CA ASP A 210 -7.55 21.94 1.12
C ASP A 210 -7.52 20.79 0.10
N ASP A 211 -7.70 21.09 -1.20
CA ASP A 211 -7.70 20.06 -2.25
C ASP A 211 -6.28 19.51 -2.47
N LYS A 212 -5.26 20.37 -2.44
CA LYS A 212 -3.85 19.92 -2.47
C LYS A 212 -3.50 19.08 -1.25
N MET A 213 -3.94 19.48 -0.06
CA MET A 213 -3.69 18.70 1.15
C MET A 213 -4.36 17.32 1.08
N ASN A 214 -5.58 17.24 0.57
CA ASN A 214 -6.27 15.97 0.37
C ASN A 214 -5.56 15.08 -0.66
N ALA A 215 -5.06 15.65 -1.75
CA ALA A 215 -4.25 14.89 -2.72
C ALA A 215 -2.96 14.33 -2.09
N LEU A 216 -2.29 15.08 -1.21
CA LEU A 216 -1.13 14.58 -0.46
C LEU A 216 -1.51 13.44 0.50
N ARG A 217 -2.67 13.51 1.16
CA ARG A 217 -3.19 12.42 2.00
C ARG A 217 -3.49 11.17 1.18
N ASP A 218 -4.04 11.32 -0.02
CA ASP A 218 -4.24 10.20 -0.95
C ASP A 218 -2.91 9.55 -1.31
N LYS A 219 -1.87 10.34 -1.64
CA LYS A 219 -0.52 9.82 -1.89
C LYS A 219 0.01 9.03 -0.70
N ILE A 220 -0.16 9.51 0.54
CA ILE A 220 0.23 8.78 1.76
C ILE A 220 -0.47 7.41 1.83
N VAL A 221 -1.77 7.35 1.53
CA VAL A 221 -2.53 6.08 1.54
C VAL A 221 -2.01 5.13 0.48
N ILE A 222 -1.69 5.61 -0.73
CA ILE A 222 -1.15 4.81 -1.83
C ILE A 222 0.24 4.25 -1.48
N ILE A 223 1.14 5.11 -1.02
CA ILE A 223 2.52 4.74 -0.65
C ILE A 223 2.51 3.79 0.56
N GLY A 224 1.70 4.11 1.58
CA GLY A 224 1.55 3.26 2.77
C GLY A 224 1.01 1.87 2.41
N THR A 225 -0.03 1.81 1.57
CA THR A 225 -0.58 0.54 1.07
C THR A 225 0.49 -0.30 0.38
N THR A 226 1.32 0.35 -0.45
CA THR A 226 2.43 -0.28 -1.16
C THR A 226 3.50 -0.80 -0.21
N ASN A 227 3.89 0.00 0.79
CA ASN A 227 4.83 -0.43 1.83
C ASN A 227 4.33 -1.65 2.60
N LEU A 228 3.04 -1.71 2.93
CA LEU A 228 2.47 -2.87 3.62
C LEU A 228 2.62 -4.17 2.83
N LEU A 229 2.63 -4.13 1.48
CA LEU A 229 2.85 -5.32 0.65
C LEU A 229 4.21 -5.98 0.91
N THR A 230 5.22 -5.17 1.22
CA THR A 230 6.60 -5.62 1.48
C THR A 230 6.72 -6.51 2.72
N TYR A 231 5.72 -6.53 3.60
CA TYR A 231 5.71 -7.38 4.79
C TYR A 231 5.30 -8.82 4.50
N SER A 232 4.76 -9.11 3.31
CA SER A 232 4.47 -10.50 2.93
C SER A 232 5.73 -11.38 2.86
N ILE A 233 6.93 -10.79 2.75
CA ILE A 233 8.21 -11.52 2.78
C ILE A 233 8.42 -12.32 4.07
N TYR A 234 7.81 -11.92 5.18
CA TYR A 234 7.94 -12.63 6.47
C TYR A 234 7.05 -13.87 6.52
N THR A 235 6.07 -13.98 5.63
CA THR A 235 5.15 -15.14 5.57
C THR A 235 5.67 -16.26 4.67
N ASP A 236 6.72 -16.00 3.91
CA ASP A 236 7.37 -17.00 3.06
C ASP A 236 8.28 -17.90 3.90
N SER A 237 7.95 -19.21 3.96
CA SER A 237 8.70 -20.20 4.74
C SER A 237 10.14 -20.43 4.27
N SER A 238 10.46 -20.05 3.03
CA SER A 238 11.81 -20.17 2.45
C SER A 238 12.65 -18.92 2.66
N ASN A 239 12.09 -17.86 3.26
CA ASN A 239 12.84 -16.67 3.64
C ASN A 239 13.46 -16.85 5.04
N THR A 240 14.72 -16.46 5.18
CA THR A 240 15.44 -16.51 6.46
C THR A 240 15.28 -15.25 7.30
N LEU A 241 14.67 -14.19 6.73
CA LEU A 241 14.48 -12.92 7.41
C LEU A 241 13.47 -13.07 8.55
N VAL A 242 13.91 -12.75 9.77
CA VAL A 242 13.08 -12.75 10.98
C VAL A 242 12.52 -11.36 11.21
N LEU A 243 11.24 -11.29 11.57
CA LEU A 243 10.57 -10.05 11.94
C LEU A 243 11.13 -9.50 13.25
N SER A 244 11.58 -8.25 13.26
CA SER A 244 12.12 -7.58 14.45
C SER A 244 11.08 -6.68 15.14
N ASN A 245 11.39 -6.22 16.37
CA ASN A 245 10.56 -5.22 17.06
C ASN A 245 10.43 -3.92 16.25
N GLN A 246 11.52 -3.48 15.60
CA GLN A 246 11.53 -2.28 14.77
C GLN A 246 10.64 -2.45 13.52
N ASP A 247 10.61 -3.64 12.92
CA ASP A 247 9.70 -3.93 11.81
C ASP A 247 8.23 -3.83 12.23
N VAL A 248 7.89 -4.29 13.44
CA VAL A 248 6.53 -4.17 14.00
C VAL A 248 6.17 -2.71 14.24
N ILE A 249 7.08 -1.91 14.80
CA ILE A 249 6.84 -0.47 15.04
C ILE A 249 6.62 0.26 13.72
N SER A 250 7.45 0.00 12.70
CA SER A 250 7.27 0.58 11.38
C SER A 250 5.94 0.15 10.76
N LEU A 251 5.59 -1.14 10.82
CA LEU A 251 4.32 -1.65 10.31
C LEU A 251 3.11 -0.98 10.96
N LEU A 252 3.13 -0.84 12.29
CA LEU A 252 2.05 -0.17 13.03
C LEU A 252 1.99 1.33 12.71
N THR A 253 3.14 1.97 12.53
CA THR A 253 3.23 3.39 12.14
C THR A 253 2.61 3.60 10.76
N ILE A 254 2.97 2.77 9.78
CA ILE A 254 2.40 2.82 8.43
C ILE A 254 0.90 2.53 8.46
N ALA A 255 0.47 1.46 9.14
CA ALA A 255 -0.94 1.09 9.22
C ALA A 255 -1.79 2.20 9.88
N THR A 256 -1.28 2.82 10.94
CA THR A 256 -1.96 3.93 11.63
C THR A 256 -2.02 5.18 10.76
N THR A 257 -0.92 5.50 10.08
CA THR A 257 -0.86 6.62 9.15
C THR A 257 -1.87 6.45 8.00
N ILE A 258 -2.00 5.25 7.43
CA ILE A 258 -3.01 4.94 6.42
C ILE A 258 -4.41 5.14 6.98
N HIS A 259 -4.69 4.59 8.16
CA HIS A 259 -6.01 4.68 8.79
C HIS A 259 -6.44 6.13 8.99
N ASP A 260 -5.56 6.93 9.61
CA ASP A 260 -5.85 8.30 9.96
C ASP A 260 -6.09 9.17 8.72
N ASN A 261 -5.23 9.05 7.70
CA ASN A 261 -5.37 9.81 6.46
C ASN A 261 -6.58 9.36 5.62
N SER A 262 -6.95 8.08 5.69
CA SER A 262 -8.16 7.56 5.03
C SER A 262 -9.45 8.08 5.70
N VAL A 263 -9.46 8.22 7.03
CA VAL A 263 -10.63 8.74 7.78
C VAL A 263 -10.81 10.24 7.52
N LEU A 264 -9.72 11.00 7.49
CA LEU A 264 -9.76 12.43 7.17
C LEU A 264 -10.26 12.66 5.74
N ASN A 265 -9.79 11.85 4.79
CA ASN A 265 -10.25 11.96 3.41
C ASN A 265 -11.56 11.22 3.19
N LYS A 266 -12.66 11.79 3.69
CA LYS A 266 -14.03 11.25 3.55
C LYS A 266 -14.47 11.08 2.08
N LYS A 267 -13.71 11.61 1.11
CA LYS A 267 -13.92 11.45 -0.34
C LYS A 267 -13.30 10.16 -0.92
N THR A 268 -13.16 9.09 -0.13
CA THR A 268 -12.76 7.73 -0.62
C THR A 268 -13.60 7.21 -1.80
N VAL A 269 -14.73 7.86 -2.11
CA VAL A 269 -15.60 7.64 -3.28
C VAL A 269 -14.86 7.76 -4.62
N HIS A 270 -13.71 8.45 -4.71
CA HIS A 270 -12.99 8.68 -5.97
C HIS A 270 -11.83 7.71 -6.26
N MET A 271 -11.52 6.73 -5.40
CA MET A 271 -10.42 5.80 -5.68
C MET A 271 -10.75 4.82 -6.81
N SER A 272 -9.78 4.58 -7.71
CA SER A 272 -9.91 3.61 -8.80
C SER A 272 -10.17 2.18 -8.29
N VAL A 273 -10.69 1.31 -9.17
CA VAL A 273 -10.86 -0.12 -8.87
C VAL A 273 -9.50 -0.76 -8.52
N PHE A 274 -8.45 -0.38 -9.26
CA PHE A 274 -7.10 -0.83 -9.04
C PHE A 274 -6.63 -0.52 -7.61
N MET A 275 -6.74 0.74 -7.17
CA MET A 275 -6.29 1.13 -5.84
C MET A 275 -7.06 0.44 -4.72
N ARG A 276 -8.39 0.27 -4.89
CA ARG A 276 -9.23 -0.52 -3.96
C ARG A 276 -8.78 -1.97 -3.84
N ASN A 277 -8.40 -2.59 -4.95
CA ASN A 277 -7.88 -3.96 -4.95
C ASN A 277 -6.52 -4.04 -4.27
N LEU A 278 -5.66 -3.04 -4.47
CA LEU A 278 -4.35 -2.97 -3.81
C LEU A 278 -4.48 -2.84 -2.28
N MET A 279 -5.38 -1.98 -1.79
CA MET A 279 -5.66 -1.87 -0.34
C MET A 279 -6.22 -3.16 0.25
N ARG A 280 -7.16 -3.83 -0.44
CA ARG A 280 -7.64 -5.14 0.02
C ARG A 280 -6.52 -6.17 0.09
N TYR A 281 -5.55 -6.09 -0.82
CA TYR A 281 -4.38 -6.95 -0.80
C TYR A 281 -3.48 -6.64 0.40
N SER A 282 -3.24 -5.36 0.73
CA SER A 282 -2.46 -4.98 1.92
C SER A 282 -3.14 -5.40 3.23
N GLU A 283 -4.47 -5.31 3.32
CA GLU A 283 -5.23 -5.85 4.46
C GLU A 283 -5.03 -7.36 4.64
N ARG A 284 -4.98 -8.11 3.53
CA ARG A 284 -4.68 -9.55 3.56
C ARG A 284 -3.26 -9.82 4.04
N VAL A 285 -2.29 -8.97 3.66
CA VAL A 285 -0.91 -9.07 4.17
C VAL A 285 -0.86 -8.85 5.68
N LEU A 286 -1.58 -7.84 6.21
CA LEU A 286 -1.69 -7.63 7.66
C LEU A 286 -2.29 -8.85 8.37
N LEU A 287 -3.31 -9.46 7.79
CA LEU A 287 -3.91 -10.69 8.33
C LEU A 287 -2.97 -11.89 8.29
N SER A 288 -2.17 -12.04 7.23
CA SER A 288 -1.26 -13.16 7.07
C SER A 288 -0.03 -13.07 7.97
N ILE A 289 0.50 -11.86 8.21
CA ILE A 289 1.65 -11.65 9.11
C ILE A 289 1.24 -11.60 10.59
N HIS A 290 -0.03 -11.34 10.91
CA HIS A 290 -0.50 -11.18 12.29
C HIS A 290 -0.12 -12.34 13.25
N PRO A 291 -0.17 -13.63 12.87
CA PRO A 291 0.27 -14.71 13.75
C PRO A 291 1.75 -14.58 14.15
N ILE A 292 2.61 -14.15 13.23
CA ILE A 292 4.04 -13.92 13.47
C ILE A 292 4.23 -12.75 14.44
N ILE A 293 3.54 -11.63 14.20
CA ILE A 293 3.53 -10.46 15.10
C ILE A 293 3.06 -10.88 16.50
N SER A 294 1.96 -11.62 16.59
CA SER A 294 1.40 -12.03 17.88
C SER A 294 2.34 -12.92 18.68
N LYS A 295 3.13 -13.76 18.01
CA LYS A 295 4.16 -14.59 18.65
C LYS A 295 5.31 -13.73 19.18
N LEU A 296 5.86 -12.87 18.32
CA LEU A 296 6.95 -11.95 18.67
C LEU A 296 6.58 -11.04 19.85
N LEU A 297 5.36 -10.50 19.85
CA LEU A 297 4.84 -9.68 20.94
C LEU A 297 4.79 -10.42 22.28
N GLN A 298 4.40 -11.69 22.27
CA GLN A 298 4.36 -12.50 23.50
C GLN A 298 5.76 -12.84 24.00
N GLU A 299 6.68 -13.19 23.08
CA GLU A 299 8.06 -13.55 23.41
C GLU A 299 8.85 -12.36 23.98
N ASN A 300 8.65 -11.16 23.42
CA ASN A 300 9.35 -9.95 23.83
C ASN A 300 8.57 -9.10 24.85
N SER A 301 7.60 -9.69 25.55
CA SER A 301 6.81 -8.97 26.57
C SER A 301 6.22 -7.64 26.08
N TYR A 302 5.80 -7.59 24.80
CA TYR A 302 5.13 -6.47 24.15
C TYR A 302 5.96 -5.18 24.05
N GLU A 303 7.30 -5.28 24.08
CA GLU A 303 8.22 -4.12 24.01
C GLU A 303 7.93 -3.19 22.82
N SER A 304 7.68 -3.75 21.63
CA SER A 304 7.37 -2.95 20.43
C SER A 304 6.06 -2.16 20.54
N LEU A 305 5.07 -2.62 21.32
CA LEU A 305 3.86 -1.83 21.59
C LEU A 305 4.15 -0.67 22.55
N ASN A 306 5.03 -0.89 23.54
CA ASN A 306 5.47 0.18 24.44
C ASN A 306 6.16 1.27 23.63
N GLU A 307 7.16 0.90 22.83
CA GLU A 307 7.94 1.84 22.01
C GLU A 307 7.05 2.58 21.01
N PHE A 308 6.14 1.88 20.33
CA PHE A 308 5.14 2.50 19.45
C PHE A 308 4.31 3.56 20.19
N CYS A 309 3.82 3.26 21.39
CA CYS A 309 3.07 4.22 22.21
C CYS A 309 3.93 5.43 22.61
N TYR A 310 5.20 5.23 22.98
CA TYR A 310 6.12 6.33 23.30
C TYR A 310 6.37 7.26 22.12
N ILE A 311 6.44 6.72 20.89
CA ILE A 311 6.64 7.48 19.67
C ILE A 311 5.39 8.33 19.34
N HIS A 312 4.20 7.73 19.45
CA HIS A 312 2.95 8.33 18.92
C HIS A 312 2.10 9.06 19.96
N TRP A 313 2.36 8.86 21.26
CA TRP A 313 1.68 9.54 22.36
C TRP A 313 2.70 10.23 23.29
N ALA A 314 3.01 11.49 23.00
CA ALA A 314 4.11 12.22 23.64
C ALA A 314 3.91 12.46 25.14
N VAL A 315 2.66 12.42 25.63
CA VAL A 315 2.32 12.55 27.06
C VAL A 315 3.02 11.47 27.91
N VAL A 316 3.13 10.25 27.39
CA VAL A 316 3.82 9.14 28.06
C VAL A 316 5.30 9.46 28.29
N ARG A 317 5.94 10.10 27.29
CA ARG A 317 7.38 10.38 27.28
C ARG A 317 7.80 11.34 28.40
N THR A 318 6.90 12.23 28.84
CA THR A 318 7.22 13.30 29.77
C THR A 318 7.09 12.92 31.24
N LYS A 319 6.30 11.89 31.59
CA LYS A 319 5.73 11.80 32.95
C LYS A 319 5.58 10.41 33.57
N GLY A 320 5.91 9.31 32.90
CA GLY A 320 5.68 8.00 33.51
C GLY A 320 6.44 6.83 32.92
N MET A 321 6.45 5.74 33.69
CA MET A 321 7.02 4.46 33.32
C MET A 321 5.87 3.57 32.86
N MET A 322 5.87 3.16 31.59
CA MET A 322 4.83 2.30 31.06
C MET A 322 4.95 0.91 31.69
N ASN A 323 4.15 0.64 32.72
CA ASN A 323 4.02 -0.67 33.35
C ASN A 323 3.09 -1.56 32.52
N GLY A 324 3.37 -1.66 31.22
CA GLY A 324 2.50 -2.22 30.18
C GLY A 324 2.14 -3.68 30.42
N LYS A 325 1.11 -3.92 31.25
CA LYS A 325 0.45 -5.21 31.37
C LYS A 325 -0.44 -5.44 30.15
N TRP A 326 0.18 -5.63 29.00
CA TRP A 326 -0.54 -5.83 27.74
C TRP A 326 -1.37 -7.11 27.80
N LYS A 327 -2.62 -7.00 27.35
CA LYS A 327 -3.55 -8.12 27.21
C LYS A 327 -4.12 -8.13 25.81
N LYS A 328 -4.03 -9.28 25.14
CA LYS A 328 -4.71 -9.50 23.86
C LYS A 328 -6.21 -9.65 24.12
N ARG A 329 -7.02 -8.77 23.55
CA ARG A 329 -8.49 -8.78 23.70
C ARG A 329 -9.17 -9.63 22.64
N ASN A 330 -8.76 -9.47 21.38
CA ASN A 330 -9.31 -10.18 20.22
C ASN A 330 -8.20 -10.35 19.16
N LYS A 331 -8.49 -11.01 18.03
CA LYS A 331 -7.59 -11.11 16.88
C LYS A 331 -7.18 -9.69 16.43
N GLY A 332 -5.90 -9.36 16.56
CA GLY A 332 -5.37 -8.04 16.21
C GLY A 332 -5.36 -6.98 17.30
N ILE A 333 -6.16 -7.11 18.36
CA ILE A 333 -6.37 -6.00 19.30
C ILE A 333 -5.71 -6.26 20.66
N TYR A 334 -4.86 -5.31 21.07
CA TYR A 334 -4.10 -5.35 22.31
C TYR A 334 -4.48 -4.16 23.21
N ASP A 335 -4.76 -4.46 24.47
CA ASP A 335 -5.02 -3.48 25.53
C ASP A 335 -3.81 -3.34 26.43
N GLY A 336 -3.41 -2.10 26.68
CA GLY A 336 -2.38 -1.73 27.66
C GLY A 336 -2.93 -0.77 28.70
N TRP A 337 -2.17 -0.57 29.76
CA TRP A 337 -2.44 0.45 30.78
C TRP A 337 -1.18 1.27 31.01
N TYR A 338 -1.38 2.58 31.13
CA TYR A 338 -0.36 3.54 31.49
C TYR A 338 -0.81 4.25 32.76
N ASP A 339 -0.06 4.08 33.84
CA ASP A 339 -0.32 4.79 35.08
C ASP A 339 0.38 6.16 34.99
N GLY A 340 -0.41 7.22 34.82
CA GLY A 340 0.08 8.60 34.83
C GLY A 340 0.19 9.16 36.25
N GLU A 341 0.50 10.45 36.37
CA GLU A 341 0.62 11.13 37.67
C GLU A 341 -0.68 11.11 38.49
N TYR A 342 -1.84 11.17 37.81
CA TYR A 342 -3.15 11.32 38.44
C TYR A 342 -4.11 10.16 38.17
N GLU A 343 -4.03 9.53 36.99
CA GLU A 343 -5.00 8.51 36.55
C GLU A 343 -4.35 7.40 35.70
N SER A 344 -4.96 6.21 35.72
CA SER A 344 -4.56 5.09 34.86
C SER A 344 -5.29 5.17 33.52
N ASN A 345 -4.53 5.39 32.46
CA ASN A 345 -5.01 5.53 31.10
C ASN A 345 -5.05 4.18 30.39
N LYS A 346 -6.19 3.86 29.78
CA LYS A 346 -6.35 2.63 28.99
C LYS A 346 -5.91 2.86 27.55
N ILE A 347 -4.97 2.06 27.09
CA ILE A 347 -4.47 2.06 25.71
C ILE A 347 -5.10 0.90 24.94
N SER A 348 -5.49 1.13 23.69
CA SER A 348 -5.93 0.07 22.77
C SER A 348 -5.30 0.23 21.39
N ILE A 349 -4.63 -0.81 20.90
CA ILE A 349 -4.05 -0.87 19.56
C ILE A 349 -4.71 -1.99 18.75
N ASP A 350 -5.29 -1.65 17.60
CA ASP A 350 -5.75 -2.62 16.58
C ASP A 350 -4.65 -2.75 15.50
N CYS A 351 -3.81 -3.77 15.63
CA CYS A 351 -2.71 -4.03 14.70
C CYS A 351 -3.17 -4.47 13.30
N LEU A 352 -4.44 -4.84 13.12
CA LEU A 352 -4.97 -5.25 11.82
C LEU A 352 -5.56 -4.08 11.04
N ARG A 353 -6.09 -3.08 11.76
CA ARG A 353 -6.68 -1.88 11.14
C ARG A 353 -5.85 -0.62 11.30
N GLY A 354 -4.71 -0.70 12.01
CA GLY A 354 -3.89 0.47 12.33
C GLY A 354 -4.65 1.48 13.20
N ARG A 355 -5.43 1.04 14.19
CA ARG A 355 -6.16 1.99 15.05
C ARG A 355 -5.45 2.11 16.39
N PHE A 356 -5.23 3.35 16.83
CA PHE A 356 -4.60 3.64 18.11
C PHE A 356 -5.49 4.53 18.96
N PHE A 357 -5.84 4.05 20.15
CA PHE A 357 -6.72 4.76 21.08
C PHE A 357 -6.12 4.87 22.47
N VAL A 358 -6.39 5.99 23.13
CA VAL A 358 -6.16 6.21 24.57
C VAL A 358 -7.48 6.68 25.18
N ASN A 359 -7.97 5.99 26.19
CA ASN A 359 -9.29 6.20 26.81
C ASN A 359 -10.44 6.27 25.78
N LYS A 360 -10.38 5.42 24.74
CA LYS A 360 -11.31 5.39 23.59
C LYS A 360 -11.26 6.64 22.69
N MET A 361 -10.35 7.57 22.94
CA MET A 361 -10.08 8.72 22.09
C MET A 361 -9.06 8.35 21.03
N THR A 362 -9.28 8.84 19.81
CA THR A 362 -8.31 8.74 18.71
C THR A 362 -7.04 9.50 19.03
N ILE A 363 -5.91 9.05 18.50
CA ILE A 363 -4.67 9.83 18.44
C ILE A 363 -4.44 10.22 16.98
N GLY A 364 -3.82 11.37 16.74
CA GLY A 364 -3.63 11.90 15.39
C GLY A 364 -4.59 13.03 15.13
N PHE A 365 -5.91 12.76 15.07
CA PHE A 365 -6.89 13.77 14.67
C PHE A 365 -8.14 13.81 15.55
N LEU A 366 -8.78 14.98 15.58
CA LEU A 366 -10.05 15.18 16.26
C LEU A 366 -11.18 14.39 15.58
N PRO A 367 -12.05 13.73 16.35
CA PRO A 367 -13.17 12.98 15.80
C PRO A 367 -14.22 13.91 15.20
N ASP A 368 -14.98 13.37 14.24
CA ASP A 368 -16.06 14.07 13.53
C ASP A 368 -17.09 14.76 14.42
N ARG A 369 -17.35 14.18 15.59
CA ARG A 369 -18.26 14.75 16.59
C ARG A 369 -17.82 16.14 17.07
N ILE A 370 -16.53 16.45 17.01
CA ILE A 370 -15.96 17.75 17.37
C ILE A 370 -15.83 18.63 16.12
N THR A 371 -15.23 18.11 15.04
CA THR A 371 -14.94 18.90 13.83
C THR A 371 -16.18 19.27 13.01
N SER A 372 -17.30 18.58 13.22
CA SER A 372 -18.59 18.89 12.59
C SER A 372 -19.45 19.86 13.39
N ASP A 373 -19.08 20.18 14.63
CA ASP A 373 -19.82 21.10 15.49
C ASP A 373 -19.76 22.55 14.95
N GLU A 374 -20.87 23.28 15.09
CA GLU A 374 -20.98 24.65 14.59
C GLU A 374 -20.00 25.62 15.30
N LEU A 375 -19.76 25.42 16.61
CA LEU A 375 -18.81 26.23 17.36
C LEU A 375 -17.39 25.99 16.89
N TYR A 376 -17.02 24.73 16.64
CA TYR A 376 -15.70 24.40 16.11
C TYR A 376 -15.49 25.05 14.75
N ARG A 377 -16.44 24.89 13.82
CA ARG A 377 -16.36 25.49 12.48
C ARG A 377 -16.36 27.01 12.51
N ARG A 378 -17.07 27.63 13.45
CA ARG A 378 -17.08 29.07 13.62
C ARG A 378 -15.72 29.63 14.09
N VAL A 379 -15.03 28.92 14.97
CA VAL A 379 -13.77 29.38 15.57
C VAL A 379 -12.56 28.99 14.72
N PHE A 380 -12.52 27.74 14.24
CA PHE A 380 -11.35 27.14 13.58
C PHE A 380 -11.58 26.86 12.09
N GLY A 381 -12.78 27.13 11.56
CA GLY A 381 -13.09 26.87 10.16
C GLY A 381 -13.01 25.39 9.81
N GLN A 382 -12.23 25.09 8.76
CA GLN A 382 -11.95 23.72 8.31
C GLN A 382 -10.57 23.22 8.76
N HIS A 383 -9.91 23.94 9.70
CA HIS A 383 -8.59 23.57 10.16
C HIS A 383 -8.59 22.17 10.79
N ILE A 384 -7.58 21.37 10.44
CA ILE A 384 -7.39 20.00 10.92
C ILE A 384 -6.28 20.04 11.99
N PHE A 385 -6.67 19.89 13.26
CA PHE A 385 -5.69 19.77 14.33
C PHE A 385 -5.10 18.37 14.39
N GLU A 386 -3.77 18.30 14.39
CA GLU A 386 -3.07 17.14 14.90
C GLU A 386 -3.12 17.13 16.43
N VAL A 387 -3.70 16.09 17.01
CA VAL A 387 -3.98 15.99 18.45
C VAL A 387 -3.50 14.67 19.05
N GLN A 388 -3.40 14.67 20.37
CA GLN A 388 -3.20 13.50 21.20
C GLN A 388 -4.11 13.56 22.42
N ALA A 389 -4.39 12.40 23.02
CA ALA A 389 -5.13 12.34 24.27
C ALA A 389 -4.32 12.99 25.41
N ALA A 390 -4.97 13.78 26.25
CA ALA A 390 -4.37 14.27 27.50
C ALA A 390 -4.35 13.16 28.57
N GLU A 391 -3.75 13.44 29.73
CA GLU A 391 -3.86 12.57 30.91
C GLU A 391 -5.29 12.55 31.48
N SER A 392 -6.02 13.66 31.39
CA SER A 392 -7.41 13.76 31.83
C SER A 392 -8.38 13.12 30.84
N GLU A 393 -9.39 12.42 31.36
CA GLU A 393 -10.46 11.84 30.54
C GLU A 393 -11.15 12.89 29.64
N ASP A 394 -11.55 12.45 28.44
CA ASP A 394 -12.30 13.25 27.46
C ASP A 394 -11.65 14.57 27.01
N SER A 395 -10.31 14.66 27.03
CA SER A 395 -9.58 15.87 26.62
C SER A 395 -8.45 15.61 25.63
N TYR A 396 -8.27 16.56 24.70
CA TYR A 396 -7.25 16.55 23.65
C TYR A 396 -6.24 17.67 23.85
N ILE A 397 -5.00 17.41 23.48
CA ILE A 397 -3.91 18.40 23.41
C ILE A 397 -3.42 18.43 21.96
N THR A 398 -3.17 19.62 21.41
CA THR A 398 -2.59 19.76 20.08
C THR A 398 -1.12 19.34 20.08
N LYS A 399 -0.67 18.65 19.03
CA LYS A 399 0.74 18.29 18.87
C LYS A 399 1.60 19.50 18.49
N HIS A 400 0.99 20.48 17.85
CA HIS A 400 1.61 21.72 17.39
C HIS A 400 0.84 22.93 17.90
N GLY A 401 1.52 24.08 18.08
CA GLY A 401 0.88 25.34 18.44
C GLY A 401 0.01 25.85 17.28
N TYR A 402 -1.18 26.37 17.59
CA TYR A 402 -2.10 26.93 16.58
C TYR A 402 -1.69 28.36 16.13
N HIS A 403 -0.83 29.04 16.90
CA HIS A 403 -0.53 30.46 16.72
C HIS A 403 0.98 30.81 16.66
N ASP A 404 1.87 29.84 16.43
CA ASP A 404 3.32 30.13 16.45
C ASP A 404 3.83 30.87 15.19
N ASP A 405 2.99 31.05 14.16
CA ASP A 405 3.26 31.97 13.05
C ASP A 405 2.55 33.32 13.27
N GLY A 406 3.07 34.12 14.19
CA GLY A 406 2.59 35.48 14.36
C GLY A 406 2.87 36.14 15.71
N LYS A 407 4.13 36.20 16.14
CA LYS A 407 4.71 37.37 16.83
C LYS A 407 6.21 37.45 16.64
#